data_AF-A0A0Q7TL91-F1
#
_entry.id   AF-A0A0Q7TL91-F1
#
_cell.length_a   1.000
_cell.length_b   1.000
_cell.length_c   1.000
_cell.angle_alpha   90.00
_cell.angle_beta   90.00
_cell.angle_gamma   90.00
#
_symmetry.space_group_name_H-M   'P 1'
#
loop_
_entity.id
_entity.type
_entity.pdbx_description
1 polymer ?
#
loop_
_entity_poly.entity_id
_entity_poly.type
_entity_poly.pdbx_seq_one_letter_code
_entity_poly.pdbx_strand_id
1 'polypeptide(L)'
;MRRNPKPRDGFDADDQRNDEVRDVIKTIISGGADTSRLLELYYWTREPGIIELIRAYLDLPERTQRSLSTYLLNGKPKAIVATFDPQGRLVLARSSSTEAPRPSVKPTSAAPPVAGYNGSTRRA
;
A
#
# COMPACT_ATOMS: atom_id res chain seq x y z
N MET A 1 39.28 40.83 -37.00
CA MET A 1 38.90 39.60 -36.26
C MET A 1 38.04 39.98 -35.05
N ARG A 2 36.72 39.87 -35.15
CA ARG A 2 35.81 40.05 -34.00
C ARG A 2 35.65 38.69 -33.32
N ARG A 3 36.06 38.57 -32.06
CA ARG A 3 35.85 37.35 -31.27
C ARG A 3 34.36 37.21 -30.99
N ASN A 4 33.80 36.08 -31.40
CA ASN A 4 32.42 35.72 -31.10
C ASN A 4 32.33 35.34 -29.61
N PRO A 5 31.50 35.98 -28.77
CA PRO A 5 31.30 35.53 -27.41
C PRO A 5 30.45 34.25 -27.43
N LYS A 6 30.94 33.21 -26.75
CA LYS A 6 30.23 31.94 -26.56
C LYS A 6 29.01 32.19 -25.65
N PRO A 7 27.81 31.64 -25.92
CA PRO A 7 26.65 31.80 -25.05
C PRO A 7 26.95 31.21 -23.66
N ARG A 8 26.67 31.99 -22.61
CA ARG A 8 26.85 31.60 -21.19
C ARG A 8 25.56 31.06 -20.54
N ASP A 9 24.50 30.92 -21.32
CA ASP A 9 23.11 30.79 -20.85
C ASP A 9 22.79 29.52 -20.03
N GLY A 10 23.72 28.57 -19.92
CA GLY A 10 23.51 27.34 -19.13
C GLY A 10 23.85 27.45 -17.64
N PHE A 11 24.76 28.34 -17.25
CA PHE A 11 25.21 28.44 -15.85
C PHE A 11 24.24 29.29 -14.99
N ASP A 12 23.67 30.34 -15.56
CA ASP A 12 22.85 31.30 -14.81
C ASP A 12 21.48 30.72 -14.39
N ALA A 13 20.91 29.82 -15.19
CA ALA A 13 19.60 29.22 -14.92
C ALA A 13 19.61 28.19 -13.78
N ASP A 14 20.67 27.37 -13.72
CA ASP A 14 20.82 26.37 -12.65
C ASP A 14 21.19 27.04 -11.33
N ASP A 15 22.00 28.10 -11.35
CA ASP A 15 22.33 28.89 -10.15
C ASP A 15 21.09 29.62 -9.62
N GLN A 16 20.30 30.25 -10.49
CA GLN A 16 19.05 30.91 -10.10
C GLN A 16 18.06 29.93 -9.45
N ARG A 17 17.91 28.73 -10.01
CA ARG A 17 17.05 27.68 -9.44
C ARG A 17 17.55 27.20 -8.08
N ASN A 18 18.86 27.05 -7.93
CA ASN A 18 19.46 26.65 -6.66
C ASN A 18 19.26 27.71 -5.57
N ASP A 19 19.31 28.99 -5.93
CA ASP A 19 19.09 30.08 -5.00
C ASP A 19 17.61 30.17 -4.57
N GLU A 20 16.66 29.96 -5.48
CA GLU A 20 15.24 29.84 -5.15
C GLU A 20 14.97 28.67 -4.18
N VAL A 21 15.57 27.50 -4.44
CA VAL A 21 15.43 26.33 -3.56
C VAL A 21 16.03 26.62 -2.17
N ARG A 22 17.20 27.27 -2.11
CA ARG A 22 17.82 27.68 -0.84
C ARG A 22 16.93 28.62 -0.05
N ASP A 23 16.29 29.58 -0.71
CA ASP A 23 15.43 30.56 -0.05
C ASP A 23 14.14 29.93 0.47
N VAL A 24 13.57 28.96 -0.25
CA VAL A 24 12.47 28.13 0.26
C VAL A 24 12.89 27.35 1.50
N ILE A 25 14.05 26.68 1.47
CA ILE A 25 14.55 25.92 2.63
C ILE A 25 14.78 26.84 3.83
N LYS A 26 15.41 28.00 3.64
CA LYS A 26 15.59 29.00 4.70
C LYS A 26 14.27 29.46 5.29
N THR A 27 13.26 29.68 4.45
CA THR A 27 11.93 30.10 4.88
C THR A 27 11.27 29.02 5.74
N ILE A 28 11.35 27.76 5.33
CA ILE A 28 10.80 26.62 6.08
C ILE A 28 11.49 26.48 7.45
N ILE A 29 12.83 26.54 7.49
CA ILE A 29 13.59 26.45 8.74
C ILE A 29 13.28 27.64 9.66
N SER A 30 13.27 28.86 9.12
CA SER A 30 12.98 30.08 9.89
C SER A 30 11.53 30.12 10.40
N GLY A 31 10.62 29.42 9.72
CA GLY A 31 9.24 29.20 10.14
C GLY A 31 9.07 28.20 11.30
N GLY A 32 10.17 27.69 11.87
CA GLY A 32 10.14 26.78 13.02
C GLY A 32 9.96 25.31 12.64
N ALA A 33 10.19 24.93 11.38
CA ALA A 33 10.18 23.52 10.99
C ALA A 33 11.29 22.74 11.72
N ASP A 34 10.95 21.53 12.16
CA ASP A 34 11.93 20.61 12.75
C ASP A 34 12.92 20.14 11.66
N THR A 35 14.19 20.52 11.82
CA THR A 35 15.28 20.12 10.92
C THR A 35 15.41 18.61 10.79
N SER A 36 15.12 17.85 11.84
CA SER A 36 15.15 16.37 11.82
C SER A 36 14.11 15.84 10.84
N ARG A 37 12.91 16.42 10.86
CA ARG A 37 11.82 16.06 9.95
C ARG A 37 12.13 16.45 8.51
N LEU A 38 12.80 17.58 8.28
CA LEU A 38 13.25 17.98 6.94
C LEU A 38 14.30 17.02 6.38
N LEU A 39 15.22 16.54 7.21
CA LEU A 39 16.19 15.51 6.82
C LEU A 39 15.50 14.19 6.50
N GLU A 40 14.52 13.75 7.30
CA GLU A 40 13.73 12.55 6.99
C GLU A 40 13.02 12.67 5.64
N LEU A 41 12.41 13.82 5.34
CA LEU A 41 11.77 14.06 4.05
C LEU A 41 12.79 14.02 2.91
N TYR A 42 13.97 14.61 3.11
CA TYR A 42 15.06 14.51 2.14
C TYR A 42 15.45 13.05 1.89
N TYR A 43 15.65 12.25 2.94
CA TYR A 43 15.96 10.82 2.78
C TYR A 43 14.84 10.06 2.07
N TRP A 44 13.58 10.33 2.38
CA TRP A 44 12.43 9.76 1.67
C TRP A 44 12.44 10.10 0.17
N THR A 45 12.86 11.30 -0.21
CA THR A 45 12.97 11.66 -1.65
C THR A 45 14.06 10.89 -2.39
N ARG A 46 15.02 10.31 -1.66
CA ARG A 46 16.10 9.49 -2.25
C ARG A 46 15.68 8.05 -2.48
N GLU A 47 14.61 7.60 -1.81
CA GLU A 47 14.09 6.24 -1.98
C GLU A 47 13.35 6.11 -3.31
N PRO A 48 13.71 5.13 -4.16
CA PRO A 48 13.04 4.92 -5.44
C PRO A 48 11.53 4.69 -5.28
N GLY A 49 10.72 5.41 -6.05
CA GLY A 49 9.26 5.23 -6.08
C GLY A 49 8.49 5.97 -5.00
N ILE A 50 9.14 6.58 -4.00
CA ILE A 50 8.43 7.30 -2.92
C ILE A 50 7.75 8.56 -3.43
N ILE A 51 8.39 9.33 -4.32
CA ILE A 51 7.78 10.54 -4.86
C ILE A 51 6.57 10.19 -5.71
N GLU A 52 6.66 9.13 -6.51
CA GLU A 52 5.57 8.60 -7.31
C GLU A 52 4.43 8.11 -6.43
N LEU A 53 4.74 7.42 -5.32
CA LEU A 53 3.76 6.97 -4.34
C LEU A 53 3.03 8.14 -3.67
N ILE A 54 3.76 9.19 -3.27
CA ILE A 54 3.17 10.40 -2.67
C ILE A 54 2.24 11.08 -3.67
N ARG A 55 2.68 11.25 -4.93
CA ARG A 55 1.85 11.83 -5.99
C ARG A 55 0.60 10.99 -6.26
N ALA A 56 0.76 9.67 -6.41
CA ALA A 56 -0.36 8.76 -6.62
C ALA A 56 -1.36 8.82 -5.45
N TYR A 57 -0.88 8.95 -4.21
CA TYR A 57 -1.74 9.13 -3.05
C TYR A 57 -2.50 10.46 -3.10
N LEU A 58 -1.82 11.57 -3.43
CA LEU A 58 -2.43 12.90 -3.53
C LEU A 58 -3.43 13.03 -4.69
N ASP A 59 -3.26 12.23 -5.75
CA ASP A 59 -4.18 12.16 -6.89
C ASP A 59 -5.47 11.38 -6.57
N LEU A 60 -5.53 10.63 -5.46
CA LEU A 60 -6.74 9.92 -5.06
C LEU A 60 -7.85 10.91 -4.66
N PRO A 61 -9.14 10.57 -4.84
CA PRO A 61 -10.24 11.35 -4.28
C PRO A 61 -10.10 11.52 -2.76
N GLU A 62 -10.44 12.69 -2.22
CA GLU A 62 -10.25 13.02 -0.80
C GLU A 62 -10.84 11.96 0.15
N ARG A 63 -12.02 11.44 -0.19
CA ARG A 63 -12.66 10.35 0.58
C ARG A 63 -11.79 9.10 0.63
N THR A 64 -11.15 8.74 -0.48
CA THR A 64 -10.25 7.59 -0.60
C THR A 64 -8.96 7.84 0.18
N GLN A 65 -8.38 9.03 0.07
CA GLN A 65 -7.20 9.44 0.85
C GLN A 65 -7.46 9.27 2.35
N ARG A 66 -8.59 9.81 2.84
CA ARG A 66 -8.99 9.71 4.25
C ARG A 66 -9.16 8.25 4.68
N SER A 67 -9.88 7.45 3.89
CA SER A 67 -10.09 6.04 4.19
C SER A 67 -8.78 5.25 4.26
N LEU A 68 -7.87 5.47 3.30
CA LEU A 68 -6.57 4.82 3.25
C LEU A 68 -5.69 5.24 4.44
N SER A 69 -5.63 6.53 4.76
CA SER A 69 -4.90 7.03 5.94
C SER A 69 -5.42 6.43 7.23
N THR A 70 -6.74 6.41 7.42
CA THR A 70 -7.35 5.78 8.61
C THR A 70 -7.02 4.29 8.66
N TYR A 71 -7.05 3.58 7.53
CA TYR A 71 -6.69 2.17 7.49
C TYR A 71 -5.24 1.92 7.90
N LEU A 72 -4.30 2.69 7.34
CA LEU A 72 -2.86 2.56 7.59
C LEU A 72 -2.48 2.96 9.02
N LEU A 73 -3.01 4.07 9.53
CA LEU A 73 -2.74 4.56 10.89
C LEU A 73 -3.21 3.59 11.98
N ASN A 74 -4.34 2.91 11.75
CA ASN A 74 -4.90 1.96 12.71
C ASN A 74 -4.38 0.52 12.50
N GLY A 75 -3.53 0.31 11.50
CA GLY A 75 -2.95 -0.99 11.18
C GLY A 75 -1.58 -1.15 11.81
N LYS A 76 -1.21 -2.40 12.14
CA LYS A 76 0.20 -2.73 12.33
C LYS A 76 0.79 -2.98 10.93
N PRO A 77 1.85 -2.28 10.48
CA PRO A 77 2.38 -2.44 9.13
C PRO A 77 2.68 -3.91 8.76
N LYS A 78 3.21 -4.68 9.71
CA LYS A 78 3.50 -6.13 9.54
C LYS A 78 2.27 -7.01 9.37
N ALA A 79 1.08 -6.52 9.69
CA ALA A 79 -0.18 -7.24 9.57
C ALA A 79 -0.98 -6.83 8.32
N ILE A 80 -0.44 -5.95 7.46
CA ILE A 80 -1.08 -5.57 6.20
C ILE A 80 -0.55 -6.48 5.10
N VAL A 81 -1.47 -7.12 4.39
CA VAL A 81 -1.21 -7.90 3.19
C VAL A 81 -1.63 -7.06 1.99
N ALA A 82 -0.76 -6.97 1.00
CA ALA A 82 -1.01 -6.29 -0.26
C ALA A 82 -1.06 -7.34 -1.39
N THR A 83 -2.15 -7.35 -2.15
CA THR A 83 -2.30 -8.21 -3.32
C THR A 83 -2.87 -7.41 -4.49
N PHE A 84 -2.69 -7.93 -5.69
CA PHE A 84 -3.42 -7.43 -6.87
C PHE A 84 -4.59 -8.37 -7.15
N ASP A 85 -5.75 -7.79 -7.41
CA ASP A 85 -6.88 -8.56 -7.92
C ASP A 85 -6.73 -8.83 -9.44
N PRO A 86 -7.58 -9.68 -10.05
CA PRO A 86 -7.52 -9.97 -11.48
C PRO A 86 -7.69 -8.75 -12.40
N GLN A 87 -8.19 -7.63 -11.88
CA GLN A 87 -8.36 -6.37 -12.59
C GLN A 87 -7.13 -5.44 -12.43
N GLY A 88 -6.08 -5.91 -11.75
CA GLY A 88 -4.84 -5.16 -11.52
C GLY A 88 -4.97 -4.10 -10.43
N ARG A 89 -6.01 -4.14 -9.60
CA ARG A 89 -6.20 -3.19 -8.50
C ARG A 89 -5.46 -3.67 -7.26
N LEU A 90 -4.79 -2.75 -6.58
CA LEU A 90 -4.16 -3.02 -5.29
C LEU A 90 -5.23 -3.19 -4.20
N VAL A 91 -5.22 -4.35 -3.57
CA VAL A 91 -6.08 -4.69 -2.43
C VAL A 91 -5.21 -4.78 -1.18
N LEU A 92 -5.56 -3.97 -0.18
CA LEU A 92 -4.94 -4.00 1.15
C LEU A 92 -5.88 -4.70 2.12
N ALA A 93 -5.41 -5.77 2.75
CA ALA A 93 -6.16 -6.55 3.74
C ALA A 93 -5.35 -6.71 5.03
N ARG A 94 -6.02 -6.99 6.15
CA ARG A 94 -5.34 -7.37 7.39
C ARG A 94 -5.13 -8.88 7.38
N SER A 95 -3.93 -9.35 7.71
CA SER A 95 -3.70 -10.77 7.94
C SER A 95 -4.55 -11.22 9.12
N SER A 96 -5.52 -12.08 8.87
CA SER A 96 -6.21 -12.81 9.92
C SER A 96 -5.22 -13.83 10.48
N SER A 97 -4.42 -13.45 11.47
CA SER A 97 -3.83 -14.46 12.36
C SER A 97 -4.99 -15.13 13.10
N THR A 98 -5.54 -16.22 12.55
CA THR A 98 -6.26 -17.35 13.19
C THR A 98 -7.08 -18.10 12.13
N GLU A 99 -6.54 -19.20 11.58
CA GLU A 99 -7.32 -20.43 11.39
C GLU A 99 -6.34 -21.61 11.38
N ALA A 100 -6.20 -22.27 12.53
CA ALA A 100 -5.65 -23.63 12.57
C ALA A 100 -6.55 -24.52 11.70
N PRO A 101 -6.01 -25.49 10.93
CA PRO A 101 -6.83 -26.32 10.07
C PRO A 101 -7.82 -27.10 10.93
N ARG A 102 -9.13 -26.87 10.72
CA ARG A 102 -10.17 -27.74 11.28
C ARG A 102 -9.94 -29.13 10.70
N PRO A 103 -9.91 -30.20 11.51
CA PRO A 103 -9.74 -31.54 10.98
C PRO A 103 -10.90 -31.87 10.04
N SER A 104 -10.57 -32.13 8.76
CA SER A 104 -11.50 -32.66 7.76
C SER A 104 -12.07 -33.99 8.25
N VAL A 105 -13.34 -33.98 8.66
CA VAL A 105 -14.11 -35.20 8.85
C VAL A 105 -14.40 -35.75 7.45
N LYS A 106 -13.73 -36.84 7.06
CA LYS A 106 -14.05 -37.59 5.84
C LYS A 106 -15.48 -38.13 5.96
N PRO A 107 -16.36 -37.94 4.96
CA PRO A 107 -17.64 -38.64 4.95
C PRO A 107 -17.37 -40.13 4.66
N THR A 108 -17.57 -40.98 5.66
CA THR A 108 -17.60 -42.44 5.49
C THR A 108 -18.85 -42.82 4.70
N SER A 109 -18.66 -43.21 3.45
CA SER A 109 -19.68 -43.82 2.60
C SER A 109 -19.18 -45.17 2.10
N ALA A 110 -19.74 -46.26 2.64
CA ALA A 110 -19.93 -47.55 1.96
C ALA A 110 -20.85 -48.47 2.79
N ALA A 111 -21.95 -48.93 2.19
CA ALA A 111 -23.00 -49.83 2.71
C ALA A 111 -22.59 -51.33 2.66
N PRO A 112 -23.43 -52.31 3.09
CA PRO A 112 -24.50 -52.84 2.20
C PRO A 112 -25.78 -53.33 2.96
N PRO A 113 -26.80 -53.90 2.27
CA PRO A 113 -28.21 -53.89 2.69
C PRO A 113 -28.60 -55.09 3.56
N VAL A 114 -29.60 -54.92 4.43
CA VAL A 114 -30.27 -56.05 5.09
C VAL A 114 -31.63 -56.26 4.45
N ALA A 115 -31.71 -57.28 3.60
CA ALA A 115 -32.96 -57.87 3.15
C ALA A 115 -33.50 -58.79 4.26
N GLY A 116 -34.80 -58.69 4.52
CA GLY A 116 -35.59 -59.75 5.15
C GLY A 116 -35.98 -59.50 6.61
N TYR A 117 -37.23 -59.08 6.82
CA TYR A 117 -38.06 -59.72 7.83
C TYR A 117 -39.53 -59.69 7.37
N ASN A 118 -40.05 -60.89 7.12
CA ASN A 118 -41.40 -61.16 6.63
C ASN A 118 -42.35 -61.23 7.83
N GLY A 119 -43.16 -60.19 8.04
CA GLY A 119 -44.17 -60.15 9.09
C GLY A 119 -45.43 -60.91 8.68
N SER A 120 -45.51 -62.18 9.07
CA SER A 120 -46.76 -62.95 9.07
C SER A 120 -47.20 -63.23 10.51
N THR A 121 -48.34 -62.67 10.91
CA THR A 121 -49.33 -63.24 11.86
C THR A 121 -50.51 -62.27 11.92
N ARG A 122 -51.58 -62.54 11.18
CA ARG A 122 -52.77 -63.35 11.52
C ARG A 122 -53.89 -62.52 12.16
N ARG A 123 -55.02 -62.53 11.44
CA ARG A 123 -56.37 -62.20 11.89
C ARG A 123 -56.72 -62.87 13.23
N ALA A 124 -57.44 -62.15 14.08
CA ALA A 124 -58.77 -62.50 14.57
C ALA A 124 -59.45 -61.21 15.04
#